data_AF-A0A9E2J2L2-F1
#
_entry.id   AF-A0A9E2J2L2-F1
#
_cell.length_a   1.000
_cell.length_b   1.000
_cell.length_c   1.000
_cell.angle_alpha   90.00
_cell.angle_beta   90.00
_cell.angle_gamma   90.00
#
_symmetry.space_group_name_H-M   'P 1'
#
loop_
_entity.id
_entity.type
_entity.pdbx_description
1 polymer ?
#
loop_
_entity_poly.entity_id
_entity_poly.type
_entity_poly.pdbx_seq_one_letter_code
_entity_poly.pdbx_strand_id
1 'polypeptide(L)' 'MKGIQYLVDEEGKKNAVLIDLNKWKNEWVDFYDILVSKHRRKEKRVSWKELKKELQNPSDEN' A
#
# COMPACT_ATOMS: atom_id res chain seq x y z
N MET A 1 -16.71 6.79 15.22
CA MET A 1 -16.60 6.84 13.75
C MET A 1 -17.45 5.72 13.17
N LYS A 2 -18.40 6.01 12.26
CA LYS A 2 -19.22 4.95 11.64
C LYS A 2 -18.34 4.09 10.71
N GLY A 3 -18.52 2.77 10.75
CA GLY A 3 -17.76 1.84 9.89
C GLY A 3 -16.33 1.55 10.35
N ILE A 4 -15.93 1.98 11.55
CA ILE A 4 -14.67 1.60 12.19
C ILE A 4 -15.00 0.98 13.54
N GLN A 5 -14.58 -0.25 13.78
CA GLN A 5 -14.77 -0.97 15.04
C GLN A 5 -13.42 -1.43 15.57
N TYR A 6 -13.24 -1.44 16.89
CA TYR A 6 -12.00 -1.89 17.51
C TYR A 6 -12.22 -3.20 18.24
N LEU A 7 -11.25 -4.11 18.09
CA LEU A 7 -11.12 -5.28 18.95
C LEU A 7 -10.30 -4.86 20.17
N VAL A 8 -10.93 -4.97 21.33
CA VAL A 8 -10.38 -4.56 22.62
C VAL A 8 -10.09 -5.81 23.43
N ASP A 9 -8.91 -5.91 24.03
CA ASP A 9 -8.57 -7.01 24.93
C ASP A 9 -9.19 -6.85 26.32
N GLU A 10 -8.93 -7.83 27.19
CA GLU A 10 -9.44 -7.89 28.56
C GLU A 10 -8.93 -6.74 29.44
N GLU A 11 -7.77 -6.15 29.10
CA GLU A 11 -7.19 -5.00 29.80
C GLU A 11 -7.73 -3.66 29.27
N GLY A 12 -8.59 -3.68 28.24
CA GLY A 12 -9.14 -2.48 27.63
C GLY A 12 -8.27 -1.87 26.51
N LYS A 13 -7.21 -2.55 26.05
CA LYS A 13 -6.34 -2.06 24.97
C LYS A 13 -6.89 -2.44 23.60
N LYS A 14 -6.86 -1.48 22.67
CA LYS A 14 -7.31 -1.66 21.28
C LYS A 14 -6.19 -2.30 20.46
N ASN A 15 -6.31 -3.59 20.17
CA ASN A 15 -5.25 -4.35 19.52
C ASN A 15 -5.46 -4.50 18.01
N ALA A 16 -6.70 -4.42 17.55
CA ALA A 16 -7.02 -4.49 16.13
C ALA A 16 -8.23 -3.62 15.78
N VAL A 17 -8.42 -3.40 14.48
CA VAL A 17 -9.50 -2.58 13.93
C VAL A 17 -10.15 -3.31 12.75
N LEU A 18 -11.48 -3.30 12.70
CA LEU A 18 -12.28 -3.71 11.56
C LEU A 18 -12.78 -2.45 10.83
N ILE A 19 -12.48 -2.36 9.54
CA ILE A 19 -12.79 -1.21 8.69
C ILE A 19 -13.77 -1.63 7.61
N ASP A 20 -14.87 -0.90 7.47
CA ASP A 20 -15.84 -1.05 6.38
C ASP A 20 -15.28 -0.41 5.09
N LEU A 21 -14.80 -1.26 4.18
CA LEU A 21 -14.22 -0.82 2.92
C LEU A 21 -15.23 -0.17 1.98
N ASN A 22 -16.54 -0.41 2.11
CA ASN A 22 -17.52 0.31 1.29
C ASN A 22 -17.53 1.81 1.62
N LYS A 23 -17.18 2.16 2.85
CA LYS A 23 -17.08 3.55 3.31
C LYS A 23 -15.67 4.12 3.20
N TRP A 24 -14.66 3.30 3.47
CA TRP A 24 -13.28 3.76 3.71
C TRP A 24 -12.25 3.22 2.71
N LYS A 25 -12.68 2.63 1.59
CA LYS A 25 -11.75 2.07 0.59
C LYS A 25 -10.71 3.07 0.09
N ASN A 26 -11.09 4.33 -0.10
CA ASN A 26 -10.19 5.32 -0.71
C ASN A 26 -9.06 5.66 0.27
N GLU A 27 -9.39 5.91 1.53
CA GLU A 27 -8.43 6.17 2.59
C GLU A 27 -7.54 4.96 2.86
N TRP A 28 -8.09 3.74 2.72
CA TRP A 28 -7.30 2.52 2.82
C TRP A 28 -6.30 2.36 1.67
N VAL A 29 -6.68 2.73 0.45
CA VAL A 29 -5.79 2.78 -0.71
C VAL A 29 -4.66 3.78 -0.46
N ASP A 30 -4.97 5.00 -0.03
CA ASP A 30 -3.97 6.02 0.28
C ASP A 30 -2.97 5.55 1.35
N PHE A 31 -3.47 4.87 2.39
CA PHE A 31 -2.61 4.28 3.43
C PHE A 31 -1.68 3.21 2.86
N TYR A 32 -2.20 2.33 2.01
CA TYR A 32 -1.42 1.27 1.37
C TYR A 32 -0.35 1.83 0.43
N ASP A 33 -0.68 2.84 -0.37
CA ASP A 33 0.26 3.50 -1.30
C ASP A 33 1.47 4.10 -0.57
N ILE A 34 1.26 4.67 0.61
CA ILE A 34 2.35 5.17 1.46
C ILE A 34 3.24 4.04 1.96
N LEU A 35 2.66 2.90 2.38
CA LEU A 35 3.42 1.75 2.84
C LEU A 35 4.28 1.18 1.70
N VAL A 36 3.70 1.00 0.52
CA VAL A 36 4.42 0.56 -0.68
C VAL A 36 5.55 1.55 -0.99
N SER A 37 5.25 2.84 -1.07
CA SER A 37 6.24 3.88 -1.35
C SER A 37 7.40 3.89 -0.35
N LYS A 38 7.11 3.68 0.95
CA LYS A 38 8.14 3.59 1.99
C LYS A 38 8.99 2.33 1.85
N HIS A 39 8.36 1.18 1.55
CA HIS A 39 9.06 -0.08 1.35
C HIS A 39 10.06 0.02 0.18
N ARG A 40 9.63 0.65 -0.92
CA ARG A 40 10.41 0.80 -2.15
C ARG A 40 11.45 1.94 -2.11
N ARG A 41 11.58 2.66 -0.98
CA ARG A 41 12.46 3.85 -0.87
C ARG A 41 13.93 3.56 -1.22
N LYS A 42 14.40 2.34 -0.93
CA LYS A 42 15.79 1.92 -1.16
C LYS A 42 16.02 1.24 -2.51
N GLU A 43 14.98 1.04 -3.31
CA GLU A 43 15.13 0.47 -4.64
C GLU A 43 15.99 1.39 -5.52
N LYS A 44 16.77 0.78 -6.41
CA LYS A 44 17.55 1.52 -7.40
C LYS A 44 16.59 2.32 -8.27
N ARG A 45 16.80 3.63 -8.35
CA ARG A 45 16.05 4.50 -9.26
C ARG A 45 16.62 4.34 -10.67
N VAL A 46 15.72 4.27 -11.63
CA VAL A 46 16.03 4.34 -13.06
C VAL A 46 15.43 5.62 -13.63
N SER A 47 16.04 6.17 -14.68
CA SER A 47 15.43 7.30 -15.38
C SER A 47 14.20 6.84 -16.16
N TRP A 48 13.26 7.75 -16.37
CA TRP A 48 12.07 7.47 -17.19
C TRP A 48 12.44 7.00 -18.61
N LYS A 49 13.52 7.55 -19.18
CA LYS A 49 13.99 7.18 -20.52
C LYS A 49 14.49 5.73 -20.58
N GLU A 50 15.23 5.29 -19.58
CA GLU A 50 15.71 3.91 -19.47
C GLU A 50 14.54 2.93 -19.31
N LEU A 51 13.63 3.21 -18.37
CA LEU A 51 12.44 2.39 -18.13
C LEU A 51 11.56 2.28 -19.38
N LYS A 52 11.33 3.39 -20.08
CA LYS A 52 10.52 3.38 -21.31
C LYS A 52 11.16 2.55 -22.41
N LYS A 53 12.49 2.54 -22.52
CA LYS A 53 13.22 1.73 -23.50
C LYS A 53 13.10 0.23 -23.17
N GLU A 54 13.22 -0.12 -21.89
CA GLU A 54 13.03 -1.48 -21.38
C GLU A 54 11.61 -2.01 -21.68
N LEU A 55 10.57 -1.21 -21.43
CA LEU A 55 9.19 -1.61 -21.71
C LEU A 55 8.86 -1.73 -23.21
N GLN A 56 9.57 -1.00 -24.07
CA GLN A 56 9.35 -1.03 -25.53
C GLN A 56 10.11 -2.15 -26.22
N ASN A 57 11.20 -2.63 -25.60
CA ASN A 57 11.94 -3.80 -26.02
C ASN A 57 11.91 -4.81 -24.87
N PRO A 58 10.80 -5.55 -24.69
CA PRO A 58 10.77 -6.68 -23.78
C PRO A 58 11.65 -7.78 -24.37
N SER A 59 12.97 -7.63 -24.29
CA SER A 59 13.89 -8.70 -24.63
C SER A 59 13.72 -9.82 -23.62
N ASP A 60 13.46 -11.02 -24.15
CA ASP A 60 13.24 -12.28 -23.47
C ASP A 60 14.17 -12.48 -22.26
N GLU A 61 13.64 -12.35 -21.05
CA GLU A 61 14.24 -13.00 -19.89
C GLU A 61 13.68 -14.42 -19.83
N ASN A 62 14.58 -15.39 -20.05
CA ASN A 62 14.39 -16.82 -19.74
C ASN A 62 14.00 -17.03 -18.27
#